data_AF-A0A2H5UA57-F1
#
_entry.id   AF-A0A2H5UA57-F1
#
_cell.length_a   1.000
_cell.length_b   1.000
_cell.length_c   1.000
_cell.angle_alpha   90.00
_cell.angle_beta   90.00
_cell.angle_gamma   90.00
#
_symmetry.space_group_name_H-M   'P 1'
#
loop_
_entity.id
_entity.type
_entity.pdbx_description
1 polymer ?
#
loop_
_entity_poly.entity_id
_entity_poly.type
_entity_poly.pdbx_seq_one_letter_code
_entity_poly.pdbx_strand_id
1 'polypeptide(L)'
;MWEISSGQQPFYGEDYDVSLALAILYGRRENVIDGTPSAYSNLYKECWEGEPNERPDIQKVVLIFNSIISPERNDTIMDNNNEEINNCKMNELASKSCELTMNNFMIVH
;
A
#
# COMPACT_ATOMS: atom_id res chain seq x y z
N MET A 1 -0.83 1.15 -4.12
CA MET A 1 -2.07 0.85 -3.35
C MET A 1 -3.28 1.46 -4.02
N TRP A 2 -3.33 2.79 -4.23
CA TRP A 2 -4.44 3.42 -4.94
C TRP A 2 -4.71 2.80 -6.32
N GLU A 3 -3.66 2.60 -7.14
CA GLU A 3 -3.76 1.95 -8.46
C GLU A 3 -4.38 0.55 -8.43
N ILE A 4 -4.14 -0.23 -7.36
CA ILE A 4 -4.74 -1.56 -7.17
C ILE A 4 -6.24 -1.42 -6.88
N SER A 5 -6.59 -0.40 -6.09
CA SER A 5 -7.98 -0.09 -5.73
C SER A 5 -8.78 0.45 -6.92
N SER A 6 -8.17 1.30 -7.73
CA SER A 6 -8.80 1.96 -8.88
C SER A 6 -8.79 1.09 -10.13
N GLY A 7 -7.79 0.21 -10.28
CA GLY A 7 -7.48 -0.45 -11.55
C GLY A 7 -7.05 0.53 -12.64
N GLN A 8 -6.63 1.75 -12.27
CA GLN A 8 -6.30 2.84 -13.18
C GLN A 8 -4.90 3.38 -12.90
N GLN A 9 -4.23 3.81 -13.97
CA GLN A 9 -2.99 4.55 -13.87
C GLN A 9 -3.22 5.85 -13.08
N PRO A 10 -2.34 6.22 -12.12
CA PRO A 10 -2.44 7.51 -11.43
C PRO A 10 -2.41 8.69 -12.40
N PHE A 11 -3.21 9.70 -12.12
CA PHE A 11 -3.37 10.93 -12.91
C PHE A 11 -3.64 10.64 -14.39
N TYR A 12 -4.46 9.61 -14.65
CA TYR A 12 -4.80 9.19 -16.00
C TYR A 12 -5.42 10.35 -16.80
N GLY A 13 -4.93 10.54 -18.03
CA GLY A 13 -5.36 11.61 -18.91
C GLY A 13 -4.60 12.93 -18.73
N GLU A 14 -3.58 12.96 -17.87
CA GLU A 14 -2.71 14.12 -17.69
C GLU A 14 -1.30 13.89 -18.22
N ASP A 15 -0.64 14.98 -18.59
CA ASP A 15 0.77 14.96 -18.98
C ASP A 15 1.66 14.81 -17.74
N TYR A 16 2.64 13.92 -17.83
CA TYR A 16 3.59 13.64 -16.75
C TYR A 16 4.74 14.67 -16.80
N ASP A 17 4.38 15.93 -16.59
CA ASP A 17 5.25 17.08 -16.73
C ASP A 17 5.58 17.75 -15.37
N VAL A 18 6.30 18.88 -15.44
CA VAL A 18 6.66 19.66 -14.25
C VAL A 18 5.42 20.24 -13.56
N SER A 19 4.36 20.52 -14.31
CA SER A 19 3.10 21.05 -13.79
C SER A 19 2.44 20.02 -12.85
N LEU A 20 2.36 18.76 -13.29
CA LEU A 20 1.84 17.67 -12.45
C LEU A 20 2.72 17.44 -11.21
N ALA A 21 4.05 17.42 -11.39
CA ALA A 21 4.98 17.25 -10.28
C ALA A 21 4.83 18.35 -9.21
N LEU A 22 4.68 19.62 -9.63
CA LEU A 22 4.43 20.74 -8.73
C LEU A 22 3.08 20.61 -8.03
N ALA A 23 2.02 20.21 -8.74
CA ALA A 23 0.72 20.00 -8.12
C ALA A 23 0.78 18.93 -7.00
N ILE A 24 1.49 17.82 -7.25
CA ILE A 24 1.69 16.76 -6.25
C ILE A 24 2.52 17.27 -5.06
N LEU A 25 3.57 18.05 -5.33
CA LEU A 25 4.39 18.71 -4.30
C LEU A 25 3.54 19.62 -3.40
N TYR A 26 2.58 20.35 -3.98
CA TYR A 26 1.62 21.20 -3.26
C TYR A 26 0.42 20.43 -2.68
N GLY A 27 0.50 19.11 -2.58
CA GLY A 27 -0.48 18.30 -1.85
C GLY A 27 -1.61 17.73 -2.70
N ARG A 28 -1.57 17.86 -4.03
CA ARG A 28 -2.52 17.16 -4.89
C ARG A 28 -2.38 15.65 -4.70
N ARG A 29 -3.49 14.97 -4.45
CA ARG A 29 -3.61 13.51 -4.33
C ARG A 29 -4.79 13.02 -5.14
N GLU A 30 -4.82 11.71 -5.35
CA GLU A 30 -5.95 11.06 -5.99
C GLU A 30 -7.20 11.07 -5.12
N ASN A 31 -8.35 10.99 -5.77
CA ASN A 31 -9.63 10.83 -5.07
C ASN A 31 -9.77 9.40 -4.54
N VAL A 32 -10.48 9.22 -3.43
CA VAL A 32 -10.85 7.88 -2.97
C VAL A 32 -11.81 7.25 -3.98
N ILE A 33 -11.55 5.99 -4.33
CA ILE A 33 -12.40 5.24 -5.24
C ILE A 33 -13.60 4.69 -4.48
N ASP A 34 -14.79 4.91 -5.02
CA ASP A 34 -16.03 4.37 -4.47
C ASP A 34 -15.97 2.84 -4.38
N GLY A 35 -16.43 2.30 -3.25
CA GLY A 35 -16.37 0.87 -2.95
C GLY A 35 -15.04 0.40 -2.35
N THR A 36 -14.01 1.24 -2.29
CA THR A 36 -12.78 0.93 -1.54
C THR A 36 -13.10 0.85 -0.04
N PRO A 37 -12.72 -0.24 0.67
CA PRO A 37 -12.87 -0.30 2.12
C PRO A 37 -12.19 0.87 2.81
N SER A 38 -12.89 1.52 3.75
CA SER A 38 -12.42 2.75 4.40
C SER A 38 -11.03 2.57 5.03
N ALA A 39 -10.79 1.44 5.71
CA ALA A 39 -9.50 1.11 6.30
C ALA A 39 -8.36 1.04 5.26
N TYR A 40 -8.61 0.49 4.06
CA TYR A 40 -7.61 0.46 3.00
C TYR A 40 -7.37 1.85 2.41
N SER A 41 -8.44 2.64 2.24
CA SER A 41 -8.32 4.01 1.75
C SER A 41 -7.58 4.95 2.71
N ASN A 42 -7.76 4.75 4.01
CA ASN A 42 -7.03 5.49 5.04
C ASN A 42 -5.55 5.09 5.03
N LEU A 43 -5.24 3.80 4.89
CA LEU A 43 -3.86 3.32 4.85
C LEU A 43 -3.05 3.96 3.72
N TYR A 44 -3.56 3.95 2.48
CA TYR A 44 -2.80 4.60 1.40
C TYR A 44 -2.78 6.12 1.52
N LYS A 45 -3.72 6.72 2.26
CA LYS A 45 -3.66 8.15 2.58
C LYS A 45 -2.53 8.47 3.54
N GLU A 46 -2.41 7.70 4.62
CA GLU A 46 -1.29 7.84 5.56
C GLU A 46 0.07 7.67 4.86
N CYS A 47 0.17 6.75 3.88
CA CYS A 47 1.42 6.54 3.14
C CYS A 47 1.88 7.72 2.27
N TRP A 48 0.99 8.62 1.87
CA TRP A 48 1.33 9.76 1.01
C TRP A 48 1.19 11.12 1.72
N GLU A 49 1.25 11.13 3.05
CA GLU A 49 1.27 12.35 3.84
C GLU A 49 2.45 13.25 3.43
N GLY A 50 2.22 14.57 3.50
CA GLY A 50 3.19 15.57 3.08
C GLY A 50 4.48 15.46 3.87
N GLU A 51 4.34 15.43 5.20
CA GLU A 51 5.46 15.32 6.13
C GLU A 51 6.00 13.88 6.18
N PRO A 52 7.30 13.66 5.88
CA PRO A 52 7.87 12.31 5.84
C PRO A 52 7.72 11.52 7.15
N ASN A 53 7.77 12.20 8.29
CA ASN A 53 7.68 11.57 9.62
C ASN A 53 6.25 11.13 9.98
N GLU A 54 5.24 11.63 9.27
CA GLU A 54 3.84 11.23 9.47
C GLU A 54 3.49 9.96 8.68
N ARG A 55 4.35 9.55 7.74
CA ARG A 55 4.16 8.34 6.96
C ARG A 55 4.45 7.11 7.81
N PRO A 56 3.61 6.06 7.72
CA PRO A 56 3.87 4.80 8.38
C PRO A 56 5.09 4.12 7.77
N ASP A 57 5.90 3.45 8.60
CA ASP A 57 6.91 2.53 8.11
C ASP A 57 6.25 1.27 7.49
N ILE A 58 7.07 0.50 6.76
CA ILE A 58 6.56 -0.68 6.04
C ILE A 58 6.00 -1.76 6.98
N GLN A 59 6.51 -1.88 8.21
CA GLN A 59 5.99 -2.85 9.19
C GLN A 59 4.58 -2.45 9.62
N LYS A 60 4.37 -1.17 9.94
CA LYS A 60 3.05 -0.62 10.26
C LYS A 60 2.08 -0.80 9.09
N VAL A 61 2.52 -0.58 7.85
CA VAL A 61 1.69 -0.80 6.65
C VAL A 61 1.26 -2.27 6.54
N VAL A 62 2.19 -3.22 6.70
CA VAL A 62 1.89 -4.66 6.64
C VAL A 62 0.94 -5.09 7.76
N LEU A 63 1.13 -4.58 8.98
CA LEU A 63 0.25 -4.85 10.11
C LEU A 63 -1.19 -4.39 9.85
N ILE A 64 -1.36 -3.15 9.38
CA ILE A 64 -2.69 -2.61 9.05
C ILE A 64 -3.29 -3.38 7.87
N PHE A 65 -2.51 -3.70 6.85
CA PHE A 65 -3.00 -4.45 5.71
C PHE A 65 -3.48 -5.87 6.09
N ASN A 66 -2.74 -6.56 6.96
CA ASN A 66 -3.14 -7.87 7.49
C ASN A 66 -4.42 -7.81 8.32
N SER A 67 -4.61 -6.75 9.11
CA SER A 67 -5.84 -6.57 9.90
C SER A 67 -7.06 -6.29 9.03
N ILE A 68 -6.88 -5.66 7.87
CA ILE A 68 -7.93 -5.47 6.86
C ILE A 68 -8.34 -6.81 6.22
N ILE A 69 -7.38 -7.67 5.88
CA ILE A 69 -7.63 -8.95 5.21
C ILE A 69 -8.21 -10.00 6.17
N SER A 70 -7.70 -10.05 7.40
CA SER A 70 -8.01 -11.10 8.36
C SER A 70 -8.27 -10.50 9.75
N PRO A 71 -9.46 -9.93 9.99
CA PRO A 71 -9.79 -9.26 11.25
C PRO A 71 -9.79 -10.19 12.48
N GLU A 72 -9.78 -11.51 12.28
CA GLU A 72 -9.85 -12.54 13.34
C GLU A 72 -8.49 -13.01 13.90
N ARG A 73 -7.36 -12.37 13.54
CA ARG A 73 -6.01 -12.74 14.02
C ARG A 73 -5.28 -11.59 14.68
N ASN A 74 -5.89 -10.98 15.69
CA ASN A 74 -5.18 -10.06 16.59
C ASN A 74 -4.76 -10.80 17.86
N ASP A 75 -3.97 -11.85 17.73
CA ASP A 75 -3.14 -12.28 18.85
C ASP A 75 -1.87 -11.42 18.83
N THR A 76 -1.86 -10.43 19.74
CA THR A 76 -0.72 -9.81 20.46
C THR A 76 0.65 -9.96 19.80
N ILE A 77 1.37 -8.88 19.48
CA ILE A 77 2.45 -8.37 20.35
C ILE A 77 2.65 -6.87 20.06
N MET A 78 2.21 -6.02 21.00
CA MET A 78 2.98 -4.82 21.33
C MET A 78 4.04 -5.27 22.32
N ASP A 79 5.27 -5.50 21.85
CA ASP A 79 6.44 -5.39 22.72
C ASP A 79 7.37 -4.38 22.08
N ASN A 80 7.48 -3.25 22.78
CA ASN A 80 8.57 -2.31 22.63
C ASN A 80 9.85 -3.02 23.08
N ASN A 81 10.46 -3.83 22.24
CA ASN A 81 11.85 -4.25 22.40
C ASN A 81 12.46 -4.56 21.03
N ASN A 82 13.60 -3.91 20.80
CA ASN A 82 14.41 -4.05 19.60
C ASN A 82 14.91 -5.49 19.50
N GLU A 83 14.34 -6.30 18.62
CA GLU A 83 14.98 -7.54 18.14
C GLU A 83 14.38 -7.94 16.78
N GLU A 84 15.28 -8.25 15.85
CA GLU A 84 15.10 -8.49 14.42
C GLU A 84 13.80 -9.22 14.03
N ILE A 85 12.87 -8.49 13.39
CA ILE A 85 11.78 -9.12 12.64
C ILE A 85 12.40 -9.82 11.42
N ASN A 86 12.52 -11.14 11.57
CA ASN A 86 13.13 -12.09 10.66
C ASN A 86 12.83 -11.83 9.17
N ASN A 87 13.88 -11.44 8.45
CA ASN A 87 13.96 -11.34 6.99
C ASN A 87 13.42 -12.60 6.26
N CYS A 88 13.38 -13.76 6.93
CA CYS A 88 12.84 -15.01 6.39
C CYS A 88 11.32 -14.97 6.08
N LYS A 89 10.50 -14.27 6.86
CA LYS A 89 9.03 -14.27 6.62
C LYS A 89 8.63 -13.38 5.45
N MET A 90 9.33 -12.26 5.28
CA MET A 90 9.11 -11.30 4.20
C MET A 90 9.51 -11.86 2.84
N ASN A 91 10.62 -12.63 2.78
CA ASN A 91 11.06 -13.28 1.55
C ASN A 91 10.10 -14.37 1.07
N GLU A 92 9.48 -15.11 2.00
CA GLU A 92 8.49 -16.14 1.66
C GLU A 92 7.19 -15.54 1.10
N LEU A 93 6.72 -14.44 1.68
CA LEU A 93 5.53 -13.71 1.20
C LEU A 93 5.78 -13.00 -0.13
N ALA A 94 6.96 -12.40 -0.31
CA ALA A 94 7.37 -11.80 -1.58
C ALA A 94 7.47 -12.85 -2.69
N SER A 95 8.02 -14.03 -2.40
CA SER A 95 8.11 -15.12 -3.37
C SER A 95 6.73 -15.64 -3.79
N LYS A 96 5.79 -15.78 -2.84
CA LYS A 96 4.40 -16.18 -3.13
C LYS A 96 3.64 -15.12 -3.93
N SER A 97 3.91 -13.83 -3.67
CA SER A 97 3.32 -12.73 -4.44
C SER A 97 3.83 -12.71 -5.88
N CYS A 98 5.10 -13.00 -6.13
CA CYS A 98 5.68 -13.07 -7.49
C CYS A 98 5.11 -14.24 -8.31
N GLU A 99 4.82 -15.39 -7.70
CA GLU A 99 4.21 -16.53 -8.40
C GLU A 99 2.77 -16.25 -8.83
N LEU A 100 1.99 -15.58 -7.98
CA LEU A 100 0.59 -15.21 -8.29
C LEU A 100 0.51 -14.20 -9.44
N THR A 101 1.43 -13.23 -9.52
CA THR A 101 1.46 -12.25 -10.60
C THR A 101 1.91 -12.84 -11.93
N MET A 102 2.86 -13.78 -11.93
CA MET A 102 3.25 -14.53 -13.13
C MET A 102 2.12 -15.44 -13.63
N ASN A 103 1.38 -16.08 -12.73
CA ASN A 103 0.27 -16.95 -13.11
C ASN A 103 -0.94 -16.17 -13.65
N ASN A 104 -1.22 -14.97 -13.13
CA ASN A 104 -2.27 -14.11 -13.69
C ASN A 104 -1.91 -13.52 -15.07
N PHE A 105 -0.63 -13.35 -15.38
CA PHE A 105 -0.19 -12.87 -16.69
C PHE A 105 -0.30 -13.94 -17.80
N MET A 106 -0.26 -15.23 -17.43
CA MET A 106 -0.33 -16.36 -18.37
C MET A 106 -1.75 -16.89 -18.64
N ILE A 107 -2.78 -16.40 -17.95
CA ILE A 107 -4.19 -16.85 -18.15
C ILE A 107 -4.96 -15.93 -19.13
N VAL A 108 -4.35 -14.83 -19.61
CA VAL A 108 -5.00 -13.86 -20.51
C VAL A 108 -4.48 -13.92 -21.96
N HIS A 109 -3.96 -15.05 -22.43
CA HIS A 109 -3.71 -15.36 -23.86
C HIS A 109 -4.05 -16.83 -24.14
#